data_AF-A0AAN6IRH8-F1
#
_entry.id   AF-A0AAN6IRH8-F1
#
_cell.length_a   1.000
_cell.length_b   1.000
_cell.length_c   1.000
_cell.angle_alpha   90.00
_cell.angle_beta   90.00
_cell.angle_gamma   90.00
#
_symmetry.space_group_name_H-M   'P 1'
#
loop_
_entity.id
_entity.type
_entity.pdbx_description
1 polymer ?
#
loop_
_entity_poly.entity_id
_entity_poly.type
_entity_poly.pdbx_seq_one_letter_code
_entity_poly.pdbx_strand_id
1 'polypeptide(L)'
;MLSHILRPLLVLWLFLAAANASLLSPRAEVNGACTGSGGAPGVCISTSNCSKAGGTSVANKCPGTPDDIKCCTKTTCGTGNKGNCRFTSSCSSGNTESNECPGPSDFKCCMPAGSGGGNNPTLPSTSSGCKKVAINGAKAIIDAFPGKVKSIGCIRKCSDPSSSDHCVGMATDMMVSDGGVKTTAGEPIAEWVMHHASSLSLKYVMWGQRIWNPSDGVKPWSQWRYQACTVIKPCTHGDRGSVTQNHWDHVHVSYK
;
A
#
# COMPACT_ATOMS: atom_id res chain seq x y z
N MET A 1 -74.01 -8.94 69.16
CA MET A 1 -73.73 -8.13 67.95
C MET A 1 -72.33 -7.54 68.11
N LEU A 2 -71.59 -7.42 67.00
CA LEU A 2 -70.19 -6.92 66.83
C LEU A 2 -69.10 -7.92 67.25
N SER A 3 -68.66 -8.86 66.41
CA SER A 3 -67.88 -8.78 65.15
C SER A 3 -66.39 -8.45 65.39
N HIS A 4 -65.57 -9.51 65.36
CA HIS A 4 -64.11 -9.49 65.32
C HIS A 4 -63.62 -9.10 63.92
N ILE A 5 -62.78 -8.06 63.82
CA ILE A 5 -62.07 -7.71 62.58
C ILE A 5 -60.60 -8.08 62.74
N LEU A 6 -60.22 -9.22 62.16
CA LEU A 6 -58.84 -9.60 61.90
C LEU A 6 -58.32 -8.75 60.72
N ARG A 7 -57.26 -7.98 60.94
CA ARG A 7 -56.50 -7.30 59.86
C ARG A 7 -55.41 -8.25 59.34
N PRO A 8 -55.33 -8.55 58.03
CA PRO A 8 -54.19 -9.27 57.49
C PRO A 8 -53.03 -8.29 57.24
N LEU A 9 -51.84 -8.63 57.75
CA LEU A 9 -50.59 -7.99 57.33
C LEU A 9 -50.30 -8.42 55.88
N LEU A 10 -50.42 -7.48 54.94
CA LEU A 10 -49.96 -7.66 53.57
C LEU A 10 -48.45 -7.40 53.54
N VAL A 11 -47.64 -8.46 53.57
CA VAL A 11 -46.18 -8.37 53.37
C VAL A 11 -45.91 -8.23 51.88
N LEU A 12 -45.68 -7.00 51.43
CA LEU A 12 -45.34 -6.68 50.05
C LEU A 12 -43.87 -7.04 49.78
N TRP A 13 -43.62 -8.23 49.22
CA TRP A 13 -42.31 -8.62 48.70
C TRP A 13 -42.04 -7.87 47.39
N LEU A 14 -41.26 -6.79 47.46
CA LEU A 14 -40.65 -6.20 46.27
C LEU A 14 -39.54 -7.14 45.77
N PHE A 15 -39.84 -7.93 44.74
CA PHE A 15 -38.82 -8.54 43.91
C PHE A 15 -38.14 -7.44 43.07
N LEU A 16 -36.96 -6.98 43.51
CA LEU A 16 -36.04 -6.25 42.63
C LEU A 16 -35.54 -7.23 41.56
N ALA A 17 -36.20 -7.26 40.41
CA ALA A 17 -35.64 -7.90 39.23
C ALA A 17 -34.45 -7.06 38.76
N ALA A 18 -33.23 -7.48 39.10
CA ALA A 18 -32.02 -6.94 38.52
C ALA A 18 -32.03 -7.25 37.02
N ALA A 19 -32.45 -6.29 36.21
CA ALA A 19 -32.30 -6.37 34.77
C ALA A 19 -30.79 -6.36 34.46
N ASN A 20 -30.22 -7.55 34.25
CA ASN A 20 -28.90 -7.70 33.66
C ASN A 20 -28.97 -7.13 32.24
N ALA A 21 -28.60 -5.86 32.07
CA ALA A 21 -28.32 -5.29 30.77
C ALA A 21 -27.07 -5.99 30.23
N SER A 22 -27.28 -7.08 29.48
CA SER A 22 -26.23 -7.69 28.67
C SER A 22 -25.73 -6.63 27.69
N LEU A 23 -24.58 -6.04 27.98
CA LEU A 23 -23.88 -5.17 27.05
C LEU A 23 -23.55 -6.01 25.81
N LEU A 24 -24.33 -5.83 24.74
CA LEU A 24 -24.08 -6.42 23.43
C LEU A 24 -22.80 -5.77 22.89
N SER A 25 -21.64 -6.34 23.20
CA SER A 25 -20.40 -5.97 22.54
C SER A 25 -20.53 -6.27 21.05
N PRO A 26 -20.16 -5.34 20.16
CA PRO A 26 -20.13 -5.62 18.73
C PRO A 26 -19.24 -6.85 18.49
N ARG A 27 -19.78 -7.85 17.79
CA ARG A 27 -19.02 -9.02 17.39
C ARG A 27 -17.91 -8.58 16.43
N ALA A 28 -16.71 -9.09 16.65
CA ALA A 28 -15.63 -8.98 15.70
C ALA A 28 -15.83 -9.99 14.55
N GLU A 29 -15.23 -9.69 13.41
CA GLU A 29 -15.21 -10.57 12.25
C GLU A 29 -13.80 -11.06 12.00
N VAL A 30 -13.66 -12.28 11.47
CA VAL A 30 -12.37 -12.77 10.95
C VAL A 30 -11.95 -11.87 9.79
N ASN A 31 -10.69 -11.44 9.78
CA ASN A 31 -10.14 -10.39 8.92
C ASN A 31 -10.71 -8.98 9.15
N GLY A 32 -11.52 -8.78 10.20
CA GLY A 32 -12.01 -7.48 10.61
C GLY A 32 -10.99 -6.66 11.40
N ALA A 33 -11.23 -5.36 11.51
CA ALA A 33 -10.41 -4.45 12.30
C ALA A 33 -10.53 -4.71 13.80
N CYS A 34 -9.43 -4.53 14.51
CA CYS A 34 -9.38 -4.57 15.96
C CYS A 34 -8.35 -3.56 16.51
N THR A 35 -8.40 -3.32 17.81
CA THR A 35 -7.45 -2.44 18.50
C THR A 35 -6.74 -3.22 19.59
N GLY A 36 -5.43 -3.40 19.43
CA GLY A 36 -4.58 -4.09 20.38
C GLY A 36 -4.15 -3.21 21.55
N SER A 37 -3.09 -3.64 22.24
CA SER A 37 -2.52 -2.92 23.38
C SER A 37 -2.03 -1.53 22.99
N GLY A 38 -2.24 -0.54 23.87
CA GLY A 38 -1.80 0.84 23.63
C GLY A 38 -2.50 1.55 22.46
N GLY A 39 -3.63 1.03 21.98
CA GLY A 39 -4.36 1.63 20.85
C GLY A 39 -3.82 1.21 19.47
N ALA A 40 -2.91 0.24 19.40
CA ALA A 40 -2.32 -0.19 18.14
C ALA A 40 -3.41 -0.78 17.20
N PRO A 41 -3.49 -0.32 15.94
CA PRO A 41 -4.40 -0.91 14.96
C PRO A 41 -3.99 -2.35 14.66
N GLY A 42 -4.98 -3.22 14.47
CA GLY A 42 -4.76 -4.63 14.21
C GLY A 42 -5.85 -5.24 13.34
N VAL A 43 -5.68 -6.53 13.07
CA VAL A 43 -6.63 -7.37 12.33
C VAL A 43 -6.90 -8.66 13.09
N CYS A 44 -8.16 -9.11 13.09
CA CYS A 44 -8.57 -10.37 13.71
C CYS A 44 -8.20 -11.57 12.81
N ILE A 45 -7.08 -12.23 13.11
CA ILE A 45 -6.59 -13.41 12.39
C ILE A 45 -6.09 -14.49 13.35
N SER A 46 -5.79 -15.67 12.83
CA SER A 46 -5.24 -16.76 13.65
C SER A 46 -3.91 -16.37 14.29
N THR A 47 -3.69 -16.83 15.52
CA THR A 47 -2.42 -16.63 16.23
C THR A 47 -1.22 -17.16 15.44
N SER A 48 -1.41 -18.24 14.66
CA SER A 48 -0.38 -18.81 13.80
C SER A 48 -0.03 -17.92 12.61
N ASN A 49 -1.00 -17.27 11.96
CA ASN A 49 -0.73 -16.32 10.88
C ASN A 49 -0.10 -15.05 11.42
N CYS A 50 -0.52 -14.61 12.61
CA CYS A 50 0.07 -13.45 13.28
C CYS A 50 1.55 -13.67 13.61
N SER A 51 1.90 -14.81 14.22
CA SER A 51 3.29 -15.11 14.59
C SER A 51 4.19 -15.30 13.37
N LYS A 52 3.73 -15.99 12.32
CA LYS A 52 4.46 -16.15 11.05
C LYS A 52 4.84 -14.82 10.41
N ALA A 53 3.98 -13.80 10.54
CA ALA A 53 4.22 -12.47 9.99
C ALA A 53 5.03 -11.54 10.92
N GLY A 54 5.49 -12.04 12.07
CA GLY A 54 6.21 -11.26 13.08
C GLY A 54 5.30 -10.29 13.87
N GLY A 55 4.00 -10.54 13.91
CA GLY A 55 3.04 -9.75 14.69
C GLY A 55 2.89 -10.22 16.14
N THR A 56 2.19 -9.43 16.94
CA THR A 56 1.82 -9.75 18.34
C THR A 56 0.32 -9.99 18.43
N SER A 57 -0.06 -11.12 19.03
CA SER A 57 -1.47 -11.47 19.26
C SER A 57 -1.96 -10.92 20.61
N VAL A 58 -3.04 -10.16 20.59
CA VAL A 58 -3.67 -9.59 21.79
C VAL A 58 -5.00 -10.31 22.06
N ALA A 59 -5.10 -10.94 23.24
CA ALA A 59 -6.28 -11.69 23.66
C ALA A 59 -7.49 -10.78 23.93
N ASN A 60 -8.71 -11.34 23.81
CA ASN A 60 -9.98 -10.66 24.14
C ASN A 60 -10.26 -9.39 23.31
N LYS A 61 -9.62 -9.22 22.16
CA LYS A 61 -9.79 -8.07 21.24
C LYS A 61 -10.53 -8.41 19.95
N CYS A 62 -10.93 -9.67 19.78
CA CYS A 62 -11.79 -10.16 18.70
C CYS A 62 -12.95 -10.96 19.31
N PRO A 63 -13.89 -10.32 20.03
CA PRO A 63 -14.98 -11.06 20.69
C PRO A 63 -15.92 -11.69 19.66
N GLY A 64 -16.29 -12.95 19.87
CA GLY A 64 -17.23 -13.67 19.01
C GLY A 64 -16.59 -14.35 17.79
N THR A 65 -15.27 -14.32 17.64
CA THR A 65 -14.51 -15.16 16.69
C THR A 65 -14.02 -16.44 17.37
N PRO A 66 -13.57 -17.47 16.61
CA PRO A 66 -12.95 -18.68 17.18
C PRO A 66 -11.78 -18.37 18.14
N ASP A 67 -11.51 -19.29 19.08
CA ASP A 67 -10.52 -19.09 20.16
C ASP A 67 -9.08 -18.82 19.68
N ASP A 68 -8.73 -19.34 18.49
CA ASP A 68 -7.43 -19.14 17.87
C ASP A 68 -7.32 -17.80 17.12
N ILE A 69 -8.42 -17.07 16.95
CA ILE A 69 -8.47 -15.74 16.36
C ILE A 69 -8.25 -14.69 17.45
N LYS A 70 -7.18 -13.91 17.30
CA LYS A 70 -6.82 -12.83 18.22
C LYS A 70 -6.53 -11.56 17.43
N CYS A 71 -6.50 -10.42 18.11
CA CYS A 71 -6.13 -9.18 17.44
C CYS A 71 -4.62 -9.20 17.16
N CYS A 72 -4.25 -9.31 15.89
CA CYS A 72 -2.87 -9.25 15.48
C CYS A 72 -2.47 -7.80 15.24
N THR A 73 -1.51 -7.31 16.01
CA THR A 73 -0.89 -6.00 15.82
C THR A 73 0.53 -6.16 15.34
N LYS A 74 0.94 -5.32 14.39
CA LYS A 74 2.34 -5.21 13.94
C LYS A 74 2.68 -3.73 13.80
N THR A 75 3.32 -3.21 14.85
CA THR A 75 3.60 -1.77 15.03
C THR A 75 4.79 -1.28 14.21
N THR A 76 5.55 -2.20 13.63
CA THR A 76 6.69 -1.93 12.74
C THR A 76 6.58 -2.81 11.50
N CYS A 77 6.65 -2.22 10.33
CA CYS A 77 6.66 -2.92 9.05
C CYS A 77 7.32 -2.07 7.96
N GLY A 78 7.55 -2.68 6.79
CA GLY A 78 8.02 -1.98 5.61
C GLY A 78 9.45 -1.45 5.72
N THR A 79 9.82 -0.67 4.71
CA THR A 79 11.18 -0.17 4.53
C THR A 79 11.68 0.57 5.76
N GLY A 80 12.78 0.08 6.34
CA GLY A 80 13.41 0.69 7.52
C GLY A 80 12.59 0.59 8.81
N ASN A 81 11.60 -0.31 8.88
CA ASN A 81 10.72 -0.53 10.04
C ASN A 81 9.97 0.74 10.50
N LYS A 82 9.68 1.65 9.55
CA LYS A 82 9.06 2.95 9.84
C LYS A 82 7.54 2.94 9.75
N GLY A 83 6.96 1.93 9.09
CA GLY A 83 5.52 1.81 8.95
C GLY A 83 4.88 1.05 10.09
N ASN A 84 3.55 1.03 10.10
CA ASN A 84 2.79 0.11 10.95
C ASN A 84 1.60 -0.48 10.18
N CYS A 85 1.27 -1.72 10.48
CA CYS A 85 0.17 -2.41 9.83
C CYS A 85 -1.17 -1.84 10.27
N ARG A 86 -2.01 -1.47 9.30
CA ARG A 86 -3.36 -0.97 9.52
C ARG A 86 -4.17 -1.12 8.22
N PHE A 87 -5.49 -1.02 8.34
CA PHE A 87 -6.35 -0.92 7.17
C PHE A 87 -6.01 0.34 6.36
N THR A 88 -6.02 0.23 5.03
CA THR A 88 -5.72 1.34 4.10
C THR A 88 -6.63 2.54 4.35
N SER A 89 -7.89 2.30 4.73
CA SER A 89 -8.84 3.34 5.15
C SER A 89 -8.38 4.17 6.34
N SER A 90 -7.52 3.61 7.20
CA SER A 90 -6.93 4.26 8.39
C SER A 90 -5.50 4.75 8.15
N CYS A 91 -5.02 4.70 6.91
CA CYS A 91 -3.70 5.17 6.51
C CYS A 91 -3.77 6.62 5.99
N SER A 92 -3.72 7.58 6.90
CA SER A 92 -3.84 9.01 6.57
C SER A 92 -2.75 9.54 5.63
N SER A 93 -1.60 8.86 5.53
CA SER A 93 -0.53 9.22 4.59
C SER A 93 -0.80 8.78 3.15
N GLY A 94 -1.74 7.85 2.94
CA GLY A 94 -1.97 7.18 1.65
C GLY A 94 -0.82 6.26 1.19
N ASN A 95 0.32 6.26 1.88
CA ASN A 95 1.51 5.51 1.48
C ASN A 95 1.46 4.10 2.07
N THR A 96 1.33 3.09 1.22
CA THR A 96 1.26 1.69 1.67
C THR A 96 2.31 0.82 1.00
N GLU A 97 2.90 -0.09 1.77
CA GLU A 97 3.72 -1.20 1.25
C GLU A 97 2.92 -2.52 1.35
N SER A 98 2.82 -3.23 0.23
CA SER A 98 2.10 -4.51 0.12
C SER A 98 2.95 -5.67 0.67
N ASN A 99 2.30 -6.76 1.11
CA ASN A 99 2.95 -7.99 1.62
C ASN A 99 3.78 -7.85 2.91
N GLU A 100 3.75 -6.67 3.54
CA GLU A 100 4.45 -6.38 4.79
C GLU A 100 3.61 -6.73 6.04
N CYS A 101 2.31 -6.96 5.87
CA CYS A 101 1.32 -7.15 6.93
C CYS A 101 0.46 -8.40 6.68
N PRO A 102 0.05 -9.13 7.72
CA PRO A 102 -0.79 -10.33 7.58
C PRO A 102 -2.26 -9.99 7.41
N GLY A 103 -3.06 -10.93 6.90
CA GLY A 103 -4.52 -10.78 6.81
C GLY A 103 -4.98 -10.34 5.41
N PRO A 104 -6.09 -9.60 5.31
CA PRO A 104 -6.70 -9.24 4.03
C PRO A 104 -5.86 -8.23 3.24
N SER A 105 -6.15 -8.09 1.95
CA SER A 105 -5.35 -7.27 1.01
C SER A 105 -5.40 -5.77 1.30
N ASP A 106 -6.38 -5.30 2.06
CA ASP A 106 -6.53 -3.92 2.52
C ASP A 106 -5.90 -3.66 3.89
N PHE A 107 -5.36 -4.69 4.57
CA PHE A 107 -4.53 -4.52 5.76
C PHE A 107 -3.05 -4.45 5.35
N LYS A 108 -2.57 -3.24 5.10
CA LYS A 108 -1.24 -2.97 4.53
C LYS A 108 -0.32 -2.27 5.51
N CYS A 109 0.97 -2.21 5.17
CA CYS A 109 1.92 -1.43 5.95
C CYS A 109 1.75 0.05 5.60
N CYS A 110 1.16 0.82 6.51
CA CYS A 110 1.03 2.26 6.33
C CYS A 110 2.34 2.94 6.71
N MET A 111 2.97 3.58 5.74
CA MET A 111 4.22 4.30 5.93
C MET A 111 3.93 5.74 6.35
N PRO A 112 4.73 6.36 7.23
CA PRO A 112 4.57 7.77 7.56
C PRO A 112 4.67 8.66 6.31
N ALA A 113 3.94 9.79 6.32
CA ALA A 113 4.11 10.84 5.32
C ALA A 113 5.58 11.30 5.35
N GLY A 114 6.32 11.13 4.24
CA GLY A 114 7.76 11.44 4.20
C GLY A 114 8.74 10.29 4.50
N SER A 115 8.30 9.03 4.66
CA SER A 115 9.20 7.91 5.00
C SER A 115 10.09 7.36 3.88
N GLY A 116 10.29 8.09 2.79
CA GLY A 116 11.51 7.93 2.01
C GLY A 116 12.63 8.71 2.70
N GLY A 117 13.45 8.03 3.50
CA GLY A 117 14.56 8.65 4.24
C GLY A 117 15.79 8.96 3.37
N GLY A 118 15.59 9.32 2.10
CA GLY A 118 16.64 9.82 1.21
C GLY A 118 16.38 11.28 0.89
N ASN A 119 17.45 12.07 0.73
CA ASN A 119 17.31 13.38 0.08
C ASN A 119 16.67 13.16 -1.29
N ASN A 120 15.68 13.99 -1.64
CA ASN A 120 15.11 13.96 -2.98
C ASN A 120 16.23 14.19 -4.02
N PRO A 121 16.24 13.44 -5.13
CA PRO A 121 17.25 13.60 -6.15
C PRO A 121 17.07 14.97 -6.82
N THR A 122 18.17 15.53 -7.30
CA THR A 122 18.14 16.72 -8.15
C THR A 122 17.32 16.43 -9.40
N LEU A 123 16.32 17.28 -9.67
CA LEU A 123 15.52 17.17 -10.89
C LEU A 123 16.38 17.45 -12.13
N PRO A 124 16.11 16.77 -13.26
CA PRO A 124 16.73 17.13 -14.53
C PRO A 124 16.34 18.55 -14.95
N SER A 125 17.19 19.20 -15.73
CA SER A 125 16.96 20.55 -16.26
C SER A 125 16.64 20.51 -17.75
N THR A 126 16.10 21.60 -18.29
CA THR A 126 15.96 21.76 -19.73
C THR A 126 17.32 21.88 -20.44
N SER A 127 18.35 22.36 -19.75
CA SER A 127 19.71 22.44 -20.28
C SER A 127 20.36 21.08 -20.52
N SER A 128 19.91 20.01 -19.85
CA SER A 128 20.33 18.65 -20.19
C SER A 128 19.63 18.10 -21.43
N GLY A 129 18.61 18.80 -21.96
CA GLY A 129 17.77 18.33 -23.06
C GLY A 129 16.48 17.63 -22.60
N CYS A 130 16.27 17.49 -21.28
CA CYS A 130 15.01 16.99 -20.73
C CYS A 130 13.86 17.96 -21.02
N LYS A 131 12.72 17.45 -21.47
CA LYS A 131 11.57 18.30 -21.81
C LYS A 131 10.81 18.71 -20.55
N LYS A 132 10.19 19.88 -20.59
CA LYS A 132 9.49 20.46 -19.42
C LYS A 132 8.39 19.54 -18.90
N VAL A 133 7.67 18.84 -19.77
CA VAL A 133 6.65 17.85 -19.38
C VAL A 133 7.26 16.70 -18.57
N ALA A 134 8.41 16.18 -18.98
CA ALA A 134 9.12 15.13 -18.27
C ALA A 134 9.67 15.60 -16.91
N ILE A 135 10.22 16.82 -16.86
CA ILE A 135 10.68 17.46 -15.60
C ILE A 135 9.52 17.65 -14.62
N ASN A 136 8.38 18.17 -15.10
CA ASN A 136 7.19 18.37 -14.28
C ASN A 136 6.61 17.04 -13.79
N GLY A 137 6.59 16.02 -14.64
CA GLY A 137 6.15 14.67 -14.29
C GLY A 137 7.04 14.05 -13.22
N ALA A 138 8.36 14.09 -13.40
CA ALA A 138 9.31 13.65 -12.38
C ALA A 138 9.13 14.41 -11.06
N LYS A 139 8.95 15.74 -11.11
CA LYS A 139 8.68 16.55 -9.91
C LYS A 139 7.41 16.08 -9.18
N ALA A 140 6.32 15.87 -9.90
CA ALA A 140 5.06 15.40 -9.31
C ALA A 140 5.23 14.03 -8.63
N ILE A 141 6.00 13.12 -9.23
CA ILE A 141 6.33 11.82 -8.63
C ILE A 141 7.18 12.00 -7.36
N ILE A 142 8.20 12.85 -7.39
CA ILE A 142 9.04 13.13 -6.21
C ILE A 142 8.23 13.75 -5.07
N ASP A 143 7.33 14.68 -5.39
CA ASP A 143 6.48 15.34 -4.40
C ASP A 143 5.48 14.34 -3.77
N ALA A 144 4.98 13.38 -4.55
CA ALA A 144 4.10 12.31 -4.06
C ALA A 144 4.85 11.22 -3.27
N PHE A 145 6.11 10.96 -3.62
CA PHE A 145 6.94 9.90 -3.03
C PHE A 145 8.30 10.44 -2.51
N PRO A 146 8.27 11.39 -1.55
CA PRO A 146 9.49 12.02 -1.05
C PRO A 146 10.47 10.97 -0.52
N GLY A 147 11.69 11.01 -1.04
CA GLY A 147 12.86 10.19 -0.71
C GLY A 147 12.75 8.71 -1.07
N LYS A 148 11.79 8.32 -1.94
CA LYS A 148 11.69 6.95 -2.47
C LYS A 148 12.44 6.76 -3.78
N VAL A 149 12.79 7.84 -4.46
CA VAL A 149 13.59 7.83 -5.69
C VAL A 149 15.02 8.24 -5.36
N LYS A 150 16.02 7.49 -5.81
CA LYS A 150 17.44 7.71 -5.54
C LYS A 150 18.09 8.64 -6.58
N SER A 151 17.65 8.55 -7.83
CA SER A 151 18.13 9.38 -8.95
C SER A 151 17.13 9.34 -10.11
N ILE A 152 17.27 10.29 -11.04
CA ILE A 152 16.37 10.43 -12.20
C ILE A 152 17.20 10.42 -13.48
N GLY A 153 17.00 9.41 -14.33
CA GLY A 153 17.45 9.44 -15.72
C GLY A 153 16.43 10.17 -16.57
N CYS A 154 16.84 11.02 -17.53
CA CYS A 154 15.90 11.65 -18.46
C CYS A 154 16.36 11.56 -19.91
N ILE A 155 17.54 12.10 -20.24
CA ILE A 155 18.07 12.03 -21.59
C ILE A 155 19.12 10.94 -21.73
N ARG A 156 19.17 10.29 -22.89
CA ARG A 156 20.25 9.37 -23.27
C ARG A 156 20.70 9.67 -24.70
N LYS A 157 22.01 9.66 -24.95
CA LYS A 157 22.54 9.77 -26.31
C LYS A 157 22.11 8.55 -27.13
N CYS A 158 21.54 8.80 -28.31
CA CYS A 158 21.09 7.77 -29.23
C CYS A 158 21.61 8.05 -30.64
N SER A 159 21.81 6.99 -31.41
CA SER A 159 22.08 7.10 -32.86
C SER A 159 20.83 7.52 -33.63
N ASP A 160 19.67 7.02 -33.23
CA ASP A 160 18.36 7.36 -33.79
C ASP A 160 17.47 7.98 -32.70
N PRO A 161 17.05 9.26 -32.84
CA PRO A 161 16.16 9.92 -31.90
C PRO A 161 14.80 9.25 -31.73
N SER A 162 14.32 8.49 -32.72
CA SER A 162 13.03 7.81 -32.67
C SER A 162 13.07 6.49 -31.89
N SER A 163 14.27 5.98 -31.58
CA SER A 163 14.45 4.68 -30.93
C SER A 163 13.99 4.62 -29.47
N SER A 164 13.87 5.76 -28.79
CA SER A 164 13.40 5.85 -27.40
C SER A 164 12.98 7.27 -27.05
N ASP A 165 11.97 7.40 -26.20
CA ASP A 165 11.54 8.70 -25.67
C ASP A 165 12.64 9.37 -24.80
N HIS A 166 13.59 8.59 -24.25
CA HIS A 166 14.80 9.15 -23.62
C HIS A 166 15.71 9.89 -24.60
N CYS A 167 15.72 9.52 -25.89
CA CYS A 167 16.57 10.17 -26.88
C CYS A 167 16.15 11.62 -27.15
N VAL A 168 14.89 11.94 -26.88
CA VAL A 168 14.28 13.26 -27.11
C VAL A 168 13.86 13.96 -25.82
N GLY A 169 14.25 13.43 -24.66
CA GLY A 169 13.97 14.00 -23.35
C GLY A 169 12.50 13.90 -22.91
N MET A 170 11.75 12.96 -23.48
CA MET A 170 10.31 12.71 -23.23
C MET A 170 10.07 11.49 -22.34
N ALA A 171 11.09 11.01 -21.63
CA ALA A 171 10.95 9.94 -20.64
C ALA A 171 11.81 10.19 -19.41
N THR A 172 11.41 9.59 -18.29
CA THR A 172 12.15 9.61 -17.03
C THR A 172 12.22 8.20 -16.44
N ASP A 173 13.42 7.80 -16.01
CA ASP A 173 13.65 6.61 -15.21
C ASP A 173 13.77 7.05 -13.76
N MET A 174 12.76 6.75 -12.94
CA MET A 174 12.75 7.03 -11.52
C MET A 174 13.42 5.84 -10.80
N MET A 175 14.71 5.98 -10.48
CA MET A 175 15.49 4.91 -9.86
C MET A 175 15.03 4.67 -8.43
N VAL A 176 14.52 3.48 -8.13
CA VAL A 176 14.01 3.10 -6.79
C VAL A 176 14.96 2.17 -6.03
N SER A 177 16.00 1.69 -6.72
CA SER A 177 17.16 0.98 -6.17
C SER A 177 18.41 1.35 -6.97
N ASP A 178 19.56 0.79 -6.59
CA ASP A 178 20.75 0.89 -7.43
C ASP A 178 20.56 0.07 -8.71
N GLY A 179 21.19 0.51 -9.81
CA GLY A 179 21.07 -0.16 -11.11
C GLY A 179 21.46 -1.64 -11.01
N GLY A 180 20.60 -2.51 -11.55
CA GLY A 180 20.77 -3.96 -11.50
C GLY A 180 20.27 -4.62 -10.20
N VAL A 181 19.82 -3.85 -9.20
CA VAL A 181 19.30 -4.39 -7.94
C VAL A 181 17.78 -4.48 -7.99
N LYS A 182 17.24 -5.69 -8.02
CA LYS A 182 15.78 -5.93 -8.03
C LYS A 182 15.15 -5.46 -6.72
N THR A 183 14.04 -4.73 -6.81
CA THR A 183 13.23 -4.30 -5.66
C THR A 183 11.74 -4.37 -5.98
N THR A 184 10.88 -4.33 -4.95
CA THR A 184 9.43 -4.17 -5.07
C THR A 184 8.96 -2.73 -4.86
N ALA A 185 9.88 -1.81 -4.50
CA ALA A 185 9.55 -0.44 -4.11
C ALA A 185 8.94 0.43 -5.23
N GLY A 186 9.06 0.03 -6.50
CA GLY A 186 8.54 0.79 -7.63
C GLY A 186 7.05 0.58 -7.92
N GLU A 187 6.43 -0.50 -7.40
CA GLU A 187 5.02 -0.82 -7.71
C GLU A 187 4.06 0.31 -7.29
N PRO A 188 4.10 0.84 -6.06
CA PRO A 188 3.23 1.95 -5.66
C PRO A 188 3.41 3.22 -6.50
N ILE A 189 4.65 3.50 -6.94
CA ILE A 189 4.96 4.66 -7.78
C ILE A 189 4.36 4.46 -9.18
N ALA A 190 4.53 3.28 -9.77
CA ALA A 190 4.00 2.97 -11.09
C ALA A 190 2.46 3.02 -11.12
N GLU A 191 1.79 2.45 -10.12
CA GLU A 191 0.32 2.51 -10.01
C GLU A 191 -0.16 3.95 -9.78
N TRP A 192 0.54 4.75 -8.97
CA TRP A 192 0.21 6.17 -8.81
C TRP A 192 0.34 6.94 -10.13
N VAL A 193 1.41 6.70 -10.91
CA VAL A 193 1.58 7.29 -12.24
C VAL A 193 0.42 6.93 -13.17
N MET A 194 -0.03 5.67 -13.15
CA MET A 194 -1.24 5.24 -13.88
C MET A 194 -2.48 6.04 -13.46
N HIS A 195 -2.72 6.17 -12.14
CA HIS A 195 -3.87 6.92 -11.63
C HIS A 195 -3.83 8.42 -11.95
N HIS A 196 -2.64 8.98 -12.20
CA HIS A 196 -2.42 10.39 -12.51
C HIS A 196 -2.10 10.65 -13.98
N ALA A 197 -2.38 9.67 -14.86
CA ALA A 197 -1.97 9.70 -16.25
C ALA A 197 -2.41 10.96 -17.02
N SER A 198 -3.62 11.47 -16.75
CA SER A 198 -4.11 12.70 -17.36
C SER A 198 -3.30 13.93 -16.93
N SER A 199 -3.11 14.13 -15.62
CA SER A 199 -2.32 15.25 -15.10
C SER A 199 -0.85 15.21 -15.51
N LEU A 200 -0.31 14.03 -15.77
CA LEU A 200 1.08 13.83 -16.16
C LEU A 200 1.30 13.93 -17.68
N SER A 201 0.25 14.08 -18.50
CA SER A 201 0.35 13.92 -19.97
C SER A 201 1.03 12.60 -20.35
N LEU A 202 0.63 11.51 -19.69
CA LEU A 202 1.32 10.23 -19.76
C LEU A 202 1.13 9.56 -21.13
N LYS A 203 2.23 9.08 -21.72
CA LYS A 203 2.25 8.17 -22.87
C LYS A 203 2.13 6.72 -22.43
N TYR A 204 2.99 6.28 -21.52
CA TYR A 204 2.94 4.98 -20.86
C TYR A 204 3.85 4.95 -19.61
N VAL A 205 3.64 3.97 -18.74
CA VAL A 205 4.51 3.66 -17.60
C VAL A 205 4.93 2.18 -17.64
N MET A 206 6.16 1.87 -17.23
CA MET A 206 6.67 0.51 -17.13
C MET A 206 7.25 0.22 -15.75
N TRP A 207 6.98 -0.97 -15.25
CA TRP A 207 7.53 -1.50 -14.00
C TRP A 207 7.43 -3.02 -13.99
N GLY A 208 8.49 -3.70 -13.58
CA GLY A 208 8.51 -5.15 -13.35
C GLY A 208 8.05 -5.97 -14.57
N GLN A 209 8.65 -5.73 -15.74
CA GLN A 209 8.34 -6.38 -17.03
C GLN A 209 6.96 -6.07 -17.59
N ARG A 210 6.20 -5.17 -16.96
CA ARG A 210 4.87 -4.79 -17.39
C ARG A 210 4.85 -3.34 -17.84
N ILE A 211 3.91 -3.05 -18.71
CA ILE A 211 3.68 -1.73 -19.29
C ILE A 211 2.19 -1.44 -19.29
N TRP A 212 1.83 -0.19 -19.01
CA TRP A 212 0.46 0.32 -19.04
C TRP A 212 0.40 1.67 -19.74
N ASN A 213 -0.70 1.93 -20.43
CA ASN A 213 -1.00 3.24 -20.99
C ASN A 213 -2.48 3.63 -20.77
N PRO A 214 -2.86 4.90 -21.00
CA PRO A 214 -4.22 5.36 -20.72
C PRO A 214 -5.34 4.58 -21.41
N SER A 215 -5.11 4.04 -22.61
CA SER A 215 -6.13 3.24 -23.32
C SER A 215 -6.39 1.87 -22.69
N ASP A 216 -5.51 1.38 -21.82
CA ASP A 216 -5.70 0.10 -21.15
C ASP A 216 -6.79 0.18 -20.05
N GLY A 217 -7.11 1.37 -19.55
CA GLY A 217 -7.99 1.58 -18.39
C GLY A 217 -7.31 1.23 -17.06
N VAL A 218 -7.75 1.88 -15.98
CA VAL A 218 -7.19 1.68 -14.62
C VAL A 218 -7.38 0.22 -14.18
N LYS A 219 -6.29 -0.44 -13.79
CA LYS A 219 -6.29 -1.84 -13.34
C LYS A 219 -5.04 -2.12 -12.49
N PRO A 220 -5.07 -3.13 -11.60
CA PRO A 220 -3.90 -3.47 -10.78
C PRO A 220 -2.71 -3.87 -11.65
N TRP A 221 -1.49 -3.62 -11.16
CA TRP A 221 -0.23 -3.93 -11.86
C TRP A 221 -0.18 -5.36 -12.40
N SER A 222 -0.70 -6.34 -11.65
CA SER A 222 -0.73 -7.75 -12.06
C SER A 222 -1.49 -8.02 -13.37
N GLN A 223 -2.39 -7.12 -13.77
CA GLN A 223 -3.17 -7.20 -15.01
C GLN A 223 -2.60 -6.33 -16.15
N TRP A 224 -1.49 -5.63 -15.92
CA TRP A 224 -0.83 -4.86 -16.98
C TRP A 224 -0.23 -5.81 -18.02
N ARG A 225 -0.22 -5.38 -19.28
CA ARG A 225 0.36 -6.19 -20.37
C ARG A 225 1.88 -6.32 -20.19
N TYR A 226 2.43 -7.46 -20.60
CA TYR A 226 3.88 -7.63 -20.61
C TYR A 226 4.54 -6.67 -21.62
N GLN A 227 5.74 -6.21 -21.30
CA GLN A 227 6.56 -5.42 -22.20
C GLN A 227 7.00 -6.26 -23.41
N ALA A 228 7.24 -5.60 -24.55
CA ALA A 228 7.69 -6.27 -25.76
C ALA A 228 9.09 -6.91 -25.59
N CYS A 229 9.31 -8.08 -26.19
CA CYS A 229 10.61 -8.74 -26.26
C CYS A 229 11.52 -8.06 -27.29
N THR A 230 12.27 -7.02 -26.87
CA THR A 230 13.12 -6.24 -27.78
C THR A 230 14.59 -6.69 -27.79
N VAL A 231 15.04 -7.42 -26.77
CA VAL A 231 16.46 -7.81 -26.60
C VAL A 231 16.64 -9.31 -26.82
N ILE A 232 15.97 -10.15 -26.03
CA ILE A 232 15.99 -11.61 -26.16
C ILE A 232 14.75 -12.05 -26.95
N LYS A 233 14.91 -12.95 -27.91
CA LYS A 233 13.80 -13.51 -28.71
C LYS A 233 13.95 -15.02 -28.92
N PRO A 234 12.88 -15.82 -28.70
CA PRO A 234 11.63 -15.44 -28.02
C PRO A 234 11.89 -15.15 -26.53
N CYS A 235 11.07 -14.30 -25.92
CA CYS A 235 11.13 -14.11 -24.47
C CYS A 235 9.81 -14.48 -23.79
N THR A 236 9.90 -15.04 -22.59
CA THR A 236 8.76 -15.44 -21.78
C THR A 236 8.38 -14.29 -20.86
N HIS A 237 7.10 -13.91 -20.82
CA HIS A 237 6.57 -12.89 -19.89
C HIS A 237 7.32 -11.54 -19.94
N GLY A 238 7.76 -11.10 -21.12
CA GLY A 238 8.42 -9.81 -21.31
C GLY A 238 9.84 -9.73 -20.73
N ASP A 239 10.45 -10.87 -20.35
CA ASP A 239 11.83 -10.93 -19.85
C ASP A 239 12.85 -10.53 -20.92
N ARG A 240 13.57 -9.42 -20.70
CA ARG A 240 14.60 -8.92 -21.60
C ARG A 240 16.02 -9.33 -21.18
N GLY A 241 16.18 -10.09 -20.09
CA GLY A 241 17.44 -10.73 -19.70
C GLY A 241 18.21 -10.10 -18.54
N SER A 242 17.75 -8.98 -17.99
CA SER A 242 18.39 -8.34 -16.84
C SER A 242 17.40 -7.56 -16.00
N VAL A 243 17.74 -7.30 -14.73
CA VAL A 243 16.92 -6.51 -13.80
C VAL A 243 16.56 -5.14 -14.40
N THR A 244 17.54 -4.44 -14.95
CA THR A 244 17.34 -3.11 -15.52
C THR A 244 16.49 -3.15 -16.78
N GLN A 245 16.76 -4.06 -17.74
CA GLN A 245 15.91 -4.16 -18.94
C GLN A 245 14.48 -4.61 -18.61
N ASN A 246 14.28 -5.23 -17.45
CA ASN A 246 13.01 -5.65 -16.91
C ASN A 246 12.34 -4.61 -16.00
N HIS A 247 12.92 -3.42 -15.83
CA HIS A 247 12.36 -2.33 -15.02
C HIS A 247 12.06 -2.77 -13.58
N TRP A 248 12.94 -3.58 -12.99
CA TRP A 248 12.82 -4.03 -11.60
C TRP A 248 13.60 -3.16 -10.61
N ASP A 249 14.39 -2.21 -11.12
CA ASP A 249 15.21 -1.25 -10.36
C ASP A 249 14.77 0.21 -10.57
N HIS A 250 13.89 0.48 -11.55
CA HIS A 250 13.36 1.81 -11.84
C HIS A 250 11.93 1.76 -12.41
N VAL A 251 11.16 2.81 -12.12
CA VAL A 251 9.88 3.07 -12.81
C VAL A 251 10.16 3.96 -14.01
N HIS A 252 9.90 3.42 -15.21
CA HIS A 252 10.05 4.17 -16.45
C HIS A 252 8.74 4.85 -16.82
N VAL A 253 8.79 6.16 -17.07
CA VAL A 253 7.63 6.99 -17.38
C VAL A 253 7.90 7.73 -18.68
N SER A 254 7.01 7.58 -19.66
CA SER A 254 7.07 8.29 -20.93
C SER A 254 5.90 9.26 -21.07
N TYR A 255 6.16 10.43 -21.66
CA TYR A 255 5.26 11.57 -21.73
C TYR A 255 4.86 11.90 -23.18
N LYS A 256 3.77 12.66 -23.35
CA LYS A 256 3.26 13.16 -24.63
C LYS A 256 3.47 14.65 -24.79
#